data_AF-A0A139D184-F1
#
_entry.id   AF-A0A139D184-F1
#
_cell.length_a   1.000
_cell.length_b   1.000
_cell.length_c   1.000
_cell.angle_alpha   90.00
_cell.angle_beta   90.00
_cell.angle_gamma   90.00
#
_symmetry.space_group_name_H-M   'P 1'
#
loop_
_entity.id
_entity.type
_entity.pdbx_description
1 polymer ?
#
loop_
_entity_poly.entity_id
_entity_poly.type
_entity_poly.pdbx_seq_one_letter_code
_entity_poly.pdbx_strand_id
1 'polypeptide(L)'
;MALDKAPLGKTSDYPDRYDPTLLFPVPREENRRRIGLHDGRWPWFGEDLWQAWELSWLRPGGVPAVAWAEIRFPAASPAIIESKSLKLYLNSF
;
A
#
# COMPACT_ATOMS: atom_id res chain seq x y z
N MET A 1 -15.06 -8.89 -7.37
CA MET A 1 -14.89 -7.84 -6.32
C MET A 1 -13.52 -7.20 -6.49
N ALA A 2 -13.31 -5.92 -6.12
CA ALA A 2 -12.03 -5.24 -6.36
C ALA A 2 -10.79 -5.94 -5.73
N LEU A 3 -11.01 -6.87 -4.80
CA LEU A 3 -9.96 -7.64 -4.14
C LEU A 3 -9.62 -8.98 -4.83
N ASP A 4 -10.34 -9.39 -5.88
CA ASP A 4 -10.10 -10.69 -6.54
C ASP A 4 -8.69 -10.80 -7.12
N LYS A 5 -8.04 -9.65 -7.41
CA LYS A 5 -6.66 -9.56 -7.89
C LYS A 5 -5.66 -9.15 -6.81
N ALA A 6 -6.11 -8.83 -5.60
CA ALA A 6 -5.23 -8.50 -4.49
C ALA A 6 -4.31 -9.71 -4.14
N PRO A 7 -3.07 -9.47 -3.71
CA PRO A 7 -2.14 -10.54 -3.37
C PRO A 7 -2.41 -11.16 -1.98
N LEU A 8 -3.18 -10.48 -1.13
CA LEU A 8 -3.56 -11.01 0.19
C LEU A 8 -4.27 -12.36 0.06
N GLY A 9 -3.87 -13.32 0.91
CA GLY A 9 -4.43 -14.67 0.90
C GLY A 9 -3.95 -15.57 -0.26
N LYS A 10 -3.06 -15.07 -1.13
CA LYS A 10 -2.46 -15.85 -2.24
C LYS A 10 -0.99 -16.16 -1.99
N THR A 11 -0.42 -17.11 -2.72
CA THR A 11 1.04 -17.28 -2.81
C THR A 11 1.63 -16.11 -3.61
N SER A 12 2.77 -15.59 -3.18
CA SER A 12 3.49 -14.54 -3.90
C SER A 12 4.98 -14.80 -3.79
N ASP A 13 5.68 -14.70 -4.92
CA ASP A 13 7.13 -14.75 -4.95
C ASP A 13 7.70 -13.47 -4.33
N TYR A 14 8.87 -13.59 -3.70
CA TYR A 14 9.57 -12.43 -3.18
C TYR A 14 10.40 -11.79 -4.30
N PRO A 15 10.29 -10.47 -4.51
CA PRO A 15 11.11 -9.76 -5.49
C PRO A 15 12.58 -9.77 -5.07
N ASP A 16 13.48 -9.86 -6.05
CA ASP A 16 14.94 -9.77 -5.87
C ASP A 16 15.52 -8.44 -6.37
N ARG A 17 14.67 -7.58 -6.94
CA ARG A 17 14.99 -6.27 -7.50
C ARG A 17 13.81 -5.33 -7.31
N TYR A 18 14.12 -4.04 -7.37
CA TYR A 18 13.12 -2.98 -7.24
C TYR A 18 12.00 -3.15 -8.26
N ASP A 19 10.77 -3.26 -7.76
CA ASP A 19 9.59 -3.46 -8.60
C ASP A 19 8.39 -2.65 -8.08
N PRO A 20 8.14 -1.46 -8.65
CA PRO A 20 7.00 -0.63 -8.28
C PRO A 20 5.66 -1.22 -8.76
N THR A 21 5.68 -2.18 -9.69
CA THR A 21 4.45 -2.78 -10.25
C THR A 21 3.74 -3.71 -9.26
N LEU A 22 4.43 -4.10 -8.17
CA LEU A 22 3.86 -4.87 -7.08
C LEU A 22 2.76 -4.14 -6.31
N LEU A 23 2.74 -2.80 -6.34
CA LEU A 23 1.75 -2.01 -5.60
C LEU A 23 0.34 -2.23 -6.16
N PHE A 24 -0.56 -2.68 -5.29
CA PHE A 24 -1.95 -2.95 -5.65
C PHE A 24 -2.87 -1.89 -5.03
N PRO A 25 -3.49 -1.00 -5.83
CA PRO A 25 -4.43 -0.01 -5.33
C PRO A 25 -5.79 -0.66 -5.02
N VAL A 26 -6.39 -0.27 -3.89
CA VAL A 26 -7.75 -0.64 -3.48
C VAL A 26 -8.63 0.61 -3.55
N PRO A 27 -9.52 0.73 -4.55
CA PRO A 27 -10.40 1.88 -4.69
C PRO A 27 -11.28 2.07 -3.46
N ARG A 28 -11.30 3.30 -2.91
CA ARG A 28 -12.13 3.60 -1.73
C ARG A 28 -13.61 3.71 -2.06
N GLU A 29 -13.91 4.07 -3.31
CA GLU A 29 -15.27 4.33 -3.78
C GLU A 29 -16.21 3.13 -3.60
N GLU A 30 -15.74 1.90 -3.85
CA GLU A 30 -16.56 0.70 -3.72
C GLU A 30 -17.14 0.55 -2.30
N ASN A 31 -16.29 0.68 -1.27
CA ASN A 31 -16.74 0.58 0.12
C ASN A 31 -17.48 1.83 0.60
N ARG A 32 -17.12 3.02 0.10
CA ARG A 32 -17.87 4.26 0.40
C ARG A 32 -19.30 4.20 -0.09
N ARG A 33 -19.52 3.74 -1.32
CA ARG A 33 -20.87 3.52 -1.86
C ARG A 33 -21.66 2.52 -1.01
N ARG A 34 -21.02 1.45 -0.51
CA ARG A 34 -21.71 0.47 0.37
C ARG A 34 -22.21 1.06 1.68
N ILE A 35 -21.58 2.12 2.19
CA ILE A 35 -22.01 2.83 3.40
C ILE A 35 -22.86 4.09 3.10
N GLY A 36 -23.42 4.19 1.89
CA GLY A 36 -24.34 5.27 1.52
C GLY A 36 -23.68 6.56 1.01
N LEU A 37 -22.36 6.58 0.77
CA LEU A 37 -21.63 7.75 0.27
C LEU A 37 -21.48 7.68 -1.25
N HIS A 38 -22.53 8.09 -1.97
CA HIS A 38 -22.63 7.95 -3.42
C HIS A 38 -22.30 9.20 -4.22
N ASP A 39 -22.42 10.39 -3.62
CA ASP A 39 -22.33 11.68 -4.30
C ASP A 39 -20.91 12.27 -4.33
N GLY A 40 -19.91 11.48 -3.90
CA GLY A 40 -18.52 11.91 -3.79
C GLY A 40 -18.28 12.92 -2.66
N ARG A 41 -19.26 13.13 -1.78
CA ARG A 41 -19.13 13.97 -0.59
C ARG A 41 -19.02 13.05 0.63
N TRP A 42 -18.06 13.33 1.49
CA TRP A 42 -17.88 12.62 2.74
C TRP A 42 -17.60 13.60 3.88
N PRO A 43 -18.14 13.37 5.10
CA PRO A 43 -18.17 14.36 6.17
C PRO A 43 -16.87 14.41 7.00
N TRP A 44 -15.77 13.86 6.50
CA TRP A 44 -14.52 13.76 7.25
C TRP A 44 -13.29 14.15 6.44
N PHE A 45 -12.26 14.58 7.17
CA PHE A 45 -10.91 14.83 6.70
C PHE A 45 -9.95 13.99 7.54
N GLY A 46 -8.83 13.58 6.96
CA GLY A 46 -7.84 12.78 7.66
C GLY A 46 -6.95 12.01 6.70
N GLU A 47 -6.27 11.02 7.26
CA GLU A 47 -5.30 10.18 6.57
C GLU A 47 -5.26 8.78 7.18
N ASP A 48 -4.84 7.80 6.40
CA ASP A 48 -4.38 6.53 6.92
C ASP A 48 -2.88 6.66 7.21
N LEU A 49 -2.52 6.60 8.49
CA LEU A 49 -1.12 6.56 8.93
C LEU A 49 -0.67 5.11 9.06
N TRP A 50 0.34 4.74 8.28
CA TRP A 50 0.93 3.42 8.26
C TRP A 50 2.36 3.49 8.78
N GLN A 51 2.75 2.48 9.55
CA GLN A 51 4.11 2.35 10.07
C GLN A 51 4.75 1.11 9.47
N ALA A 52 5.81 1.33 8.68
CA ALA A 52 6.63 0.28 8.11
C ALA A 52 7.87 0.09 9.00
N TRP A 53 7.84 -0.94 9.85
CA TRP A 53 8.94 -1.27 10.75
C TRP A 53 10.13 -1.94 10.07
N GLU A 54 9.86 -2.64 8.96
CA GLU A 54 10.82 -3.46 8.22
C GLU A 54 11.13 -2.78 6.88
N LEU A 55 11.92 -1.71 6.90
CA LEU A 55 12.46 -1.11 5.68
C LEU A 55 13.97 -1.35 5.62
N SER A 56 14.44 -1.93 4.53
CA SER A 56 15.85 -2.17 4.28
C SER A 56 16.19 -2.07 2.80
N TRP A 57 17.41 -1.67 2.47
CA TRP A 57 17.91 -1.59 1.09
C TRP A 57 19.44 -1.67 1.07
N LEU A 58 20.03 -1.80 -0.13
CA LEU A 58 21.48 -1.70 -0.31
C LEU A 58 21.89 -0.26 -0.66
N ARG A 59 22.83 0.30 0.10
CA ARG A 59 23.48 1.57 -0.27
C ARG A 59 24.38 1.40 -1.50
N PRO A 60 24.76 2.48 -2.20
CA PRO A 60 25.86 2.42 -3.16
C PRO A 60 27.08 1.72 -2.54
N GLY A 61 27.54 0.63 -3.16
CA GLY A 61 28.60 -0.23 -2.62
C GLY A 61 28.12 -1.53 -1.95
N GLY A 62 26.81 -1.80 -1.92
CA GLY A 62 26.26 -3.10 -1.48
C GLY A 62 26.16 -3.27 0.03
N VAL A 63 26.33 -2.20 0.81
CA VAL A 63 26.21 -2.26 2.27
C VAL A 63 24.74 -2.10 2.68
N PRO A 64 24.14 -3.05 3.42
CA PRO A 64 22.78 -2.94 3.89
C PRO A 64 22.55 -1.68 4.74
N ALA A 65 21.38 -1.08 4.57
CA ALA A 65 20.82 -0.04 5.42
C ALA A 65 19.42 -0.45 5.88
N VAL A 66 19.02 0.03 7.04
CA VAL A 66 17.71 -0.24 7.65
C VAL A 66 17.10 1.05 8.19
N ALA A 67 15.77 1.13 8.17
CA ALA A 67 15.00 2.22 8.75
C ALA A 67 13.61 1.72 9.14
N TRP A 68 12.86 2.60 9.81
CA TRP A 68 11.41 2.52 9.87
C TRP A 68 10.83 3.77 9.19
N ALA A 69 9.60 3.70 8.71
CA ALA A 69 8.96 4.81 8.02
C ALA A 69 7.50 5.00 8.44
N GLU A 70 7.07 6.26 8.48
CA GLU A 70 5.66 6.64 8.46
C GLU A 70 5.22 6.92 7.02
N ILE A 71 4.13 6.27 6.60
CA ILE A 71 3.53 6.47 5.28
C ILE A 71 2.11 6.99 5.50
N ARG A 72 1.82 8.17 4.97
CA ARG A 72 0.54 8.86 5.14
C ARG A 72 -0.23 8.87 3.82
N PHE A 73 -1.40 8.25 3.82
CA PHE A 73 -2.31 8.29 2.66
C PHE A 73 -3.46 9.25 2.97
N PRO A 74 -3.62 10.36 2.23
CA PRO A 74 -4.77 11.24 2.43
C PRO A 74 -6.07 10.45 2.30
N ALA A 75 -7.02 10.65 3.22
CA ALA A 75 -8.33 10.01 3.11
C ALA A 75 -9.05 10.43 1.82
N ALA A 76 -8.71 11.59 1.24
CA ALA A 76 -9.24 12.03 -0.05
C ALA A 76 -8.67 11.28 -1.27
N SER A 77 -7.64 10.43 -1.11
CA SER A 77 -7.06 9.68 -2.23
C SER A 77 -8.11 8.74 -2.87
N PRO A 78 -8.03 8.49 -4.20
CA PRO A 78 -8.96 7.59 -4.88
C PRO A 78 -8.84 6.13 -4.41
N ALA A 79 -7.63 5.74 -3.96
CA ALA A 79 -7.33 4.41 -3.48
C ALA A 79 -6.42 4.45 -2.24
N ILE A 80 -6.54 3.44 -1.40
CA ILE A 80 -5.49 3.04 -0.44
C ILE A 80 -4.64 1.93 -1.09
N ILE A 81 -3.49 1.59 -0.52
CA ILE A 81 -2.68 0.46 -0.97
C ILE A 81 -3.01 -0.78 -0.16
N GLU A 82 -3.08 -1.93 -0.83
CA GLU A 82 -3.24 -3.23 -0.16
C GLU A 82 -1.97 -3.60 0.63
N SER A 83 -2.12 -4.05 1.88
CA SER A 83 -1.00 -4.16 2.83
C SER A 83 0.07 -5.17 2.43
N LYS A 84 -0.31 -6.31 1.84
CA LYS A 84 0.65 -7.29 1.36
C LYS A 84 1.40 -6.78 0.13
N SER A 85 0.73 -6.06 -0.77
CA SER A 85 1.35 -5.43 -1.94
C SER A 85 2.40 -4.39 -1.52
N LEU A 86 2.10 -3.59 -0.49
CA LEU A 86 3.06 -2.65 0.09
C LEU A 86 4.25 -3.37 0.70
N LYS A 87 4.03 -4.46 1.45
CA LYS A 87 5.13 -5.27 2.01
C LYS A 87 6.06 -5.79 0.92
N LEU A 88 5.52 -6.36 -0.16
CA LEU A 88 6.33 -6.88 -1.27
C LEU A 88 7.10 -5.76 -1.96
N TYR A 89 6.48 -4.60 -2.17
CA TYR A 89 7.14 -3.41 -2.70
C TYR A 89 8.31 -2.95 -1.82
N LEU A 90 8.11 -2.85 -0.50
CA LEU A 90 9.18 -2.45 0.43
C LEU A 90 10.32 -3.48 0.49
N ASN A 91 10.02 -4.76 0.26
CA ASN A 91 11.03 -5.82 0.16
C ASN A 91 11.73 -5.87 -1.20
N SER A 92 11.32 -5.05 -2.17
CA SER A 92 11.94 -5.00 -3.50
C SER A 92 13.16 -4.07 -3.56
N PHE A 93 13.40 -3.23 -2.53
CA PHE A 93 14.48 -2.24 -2.50
C PHE A 93 15.89 -2.82 -2.34
#